data_AF-A0A561TED1-F1
#
_entry.id   AF-A0A561TED1-F1
#
_cell.length_a   1.000
_cell.length_b   1.000
_cell.length_c   1.000
_cell.angle_alpha   90.00
_cell.angle_beta   90.00
_cell.angle_gamma   90.00
#
_symmetry.space_group_name_H-M   'P 1'
#
loop_
_entity.id
_entity.type
_entity.pdbx_description
1 polymer ?
#
loop_
_entity_poly.entity_id
_entity_poly.type
_entity_poly.pdbx_seq_one_letter_code
_entity_poly.pdbx_strand_id
1 'polypeptide(L)'
;MTGRTEEKDTAVAEALGYEQARDELIEVVRRLEAGGTTLEESLALWERGEELARVCRRWLEGARARLDAALAEEAEAGGSEGSGE
;
A
#
# COMPACT_ATOMS: atom_id res chain seq x y z
N MET A 1 -9.47 -21.32 -17.16
CA MET A 1 -8.25 -21.33 -16.34
C MET A 1 -7.33 -20.17 -16.75
N THR A 2 -7.83 -18.92 -16.67
CA THR A 2 -7.10 -17.73 -17.17
C THR A 2 -7.06 -16.56 -16.18
N GLY A 3 -8.02 -16.44 -15.24
CA GLY A 3 -8.11 -15.26 -14.38
C GLY A 3 -6.98 -15.04 -13.35
N ARG A 4 -6.26 -16.10 -12.92
CA ARG A 4 -5.30 -15.99 -11.81
C ARG A 4 -3.95 -15.35 -12.18
N THR A 5 -3.64 -15.21 -13.46
CA THR A 5 -2.38 -14.59 -13.92
C THR A 5 -2.54 -13.07 -14.08
N GLU A 6 -3.70 -12.60 -14.54
CA GLU A 6 -4.00 -11.17 -14.75
C GLU A 6 -4.14 -10.39 -13.43
N GLU A 7 -4.72 -11.00 -12.38
CA GLU A 7 -4.78 -10.39 -11.04
C GLU A 7 -3.40 -10.23 -10.40
N LYS A 8 -2.49 -11.18 -10.67
CA LYS A 8 -1.14 -11.18 -10.09
C LYS A 8 -0.26 -10.10 -10.71
N ASP A 9 -0.33 -9.91 -12.03
CA ASP A 9 0.42 -8.85 -12.71
C ASP A 9 -0.05 -7.45 -12.31
N THR A 10 -1.36 -7.28 -12.12
CA THR A 10 -1.92 -6.03 -11.59
C THR A 10 -1.40 -5.77 -10.18
N ALA A 11 -1.47 -6.76 -9.28
CA ALA A 11 -0.95 -6.62 -7.92
C ALA A 11 0.57 -6.33 -7.87
N VAL A 12 1.36 -6.87 -8.81
CA VAL A 12 2.80 -6.59 -8.91
C VAL A 12 3.06 -5.18 -9.43
N ALA A 13 2.33 -4.72 -10.45
CA ALA A 13 2.43 -3.35 -10.95
C ALA A 13 1.99 -2.31 -9.88
N GLU A 14 0.94 -2.62 -9.14
CA GLU A 14 0.47 -1.86 -7.98
C GLU A 14 1.51 -1.82 -6.85
N ALA A 15 2.13 -2.96 -6.53
CA ALA A 15 3.19 -3.05 -5.53
C ALA A 15 4.45 -2.29 -5.95
N LEU A 16 4.81 -2.31 -7.23
CA LEU A 16 5.89 -1.48 -7.78
C LEU A 16 5.59 0.01 -7.57
N GLY A 17 4.32 0.42 -7.69
CA GLY A 17 3.88 1.79 -7.36
C GLY A 17 4.03 2.14 -5.87
N TYR A 18 3.78 1.20 -4.96
CA TYR A 18 4.02 1.37 -3.52
C TYR A 18 5.51 1.44 -3.17
N GLU A 19 6.30 0.48 -3.65
CA GLU A 19 7.76 0.39 -3.41
C GLU A 19 8.44 1.67 -3.89
N GLN A 20 8.09 2.17 -5.09
CA GLN A 20 8.63 3.41 -5.62
C GLN A 20 8.30 4.62 -4.74
N ALA A 21 7.04 4.73 -4.28
CA ALA A 21 6.61 5.84 -3.41
C ALA A 21 7.29 5.77 -2.03
N ARG A 22 7.47 4.56 -1.49
CA ARG A 22 8.20 4.33 -0.22
C ARG A 22 9.66 4.75 -0.35
N ASP A 23 10.32 4.35 -1.43
CA ASP A 23 11.74 4.65 -1.63
C ASP A 23 11.97 6.15 -1.80
N GLU A 24 11.09 6.84 -2.54
CA GLU A 24 11.14 8.31 -2.64
C GLU A 24 10.89 8.98 -1.28
N LEU A 25 9.96 8.46 -0.47
CA LEU A 25 9.70 8.99 0.87
C LEU A 25 10.91 8.85 1.79
N ILE A 26 11.63 7.72 1.69
CA ILE A 26 12.88 7.50 2.44
C ILE A 26 13.93 8.55 2.06
N GLU A 27 14.08 8.85 0.77
CA GLU A 27 15.01 9.90 0.31
C GLU A 27 14.62 11.30 0.79
N VAL A 28 13.31 11.62 0.79
CA VAL A 28 12.81 12.88 1.34
C VAL A 28 13.15 13.01 2.84
N VAL A 29 12.89 11.97 3.63
CA VAL A 29 13.19 11.96 5.06
C VAL A 29 14.70 12.09 5.30
N ARG A 30 15.52 11.35 4.56
CA ARG A 30 16.99 11.45 4.64
C ARG A 30 17.48 12.88 4.40
N ARG A 31 16.92 13.57 3.40
CA ARG A 31 17.28 14.97 3.11
C ARG A 31 16.84 15.92 4.22
N LEU A 32 15.66 15.74 4.78
CA LEU A 32 15.18 16.53 5.92
C LEU A 32 16.05 16.32 7.17
N GLU A 33 16.43 15.08 7.47
CA GLU A 33 17.28 14.72 8.60
C GLU A 33 18.73 15.20 8.46
N ALA A 34 19.27 15.19 7.24
CA ALA A 34 20.60 15.71 6.96
C ALA A 34 20.71 17.22 7.24
N GLY A 35 19.59 17.95 7.12
CA GLY A 35 19.55 19.40 7.26
C GLY A 35 20.38 20.10 6.17
N GLY A 36 20.78 21.36 6.43
CA GLY A 36 21.57 22.15 5.48
C GLY A 36 20.77 22.71 4.30
N THR A 37 19.45 22.54 4.28
CA THR A 37 18.52 23.14 3.34
C THR A 37 17.95 24.44 3.88
N THR A 38 17.54 25.32 2.97
CA THR A 38 16.77 26.52 3.32
C THR A 38 15.39 26.15 3.88
N LEU A 39 14.72 27.09 4.55
CA LEU A 39 13.36 26.88 5.05
C LEU A 39 12.38 26.50 3.93
N GLU A 40 12.47 27.17 2.79
CA GLU A 40 11.58 26.94 1.64
C GLU A 40 11.78 25.53 1.06
N GLU A 41 13.04 25.10 0.93
CA GLU A 41 13.36 23.73 0.50
C GLU A 41 12.89 22.68 1.52
N SER A 42 13.04 22.95 2.82
CA SER A 42 12.54 22.06 3.89
C SER A 42 11.02 21.93 3.87
N LEU A 43 10.29 23.01 3.58
CA LEU A 43 8.84 22.98 3.43
C LEU A 43 8.43 22.18 2.19
N ALA A 44 9.09 22.39 1.05
CA ALA A 44 8.82 21.64 -0.17
C ALA A 44 9.07 20.14 0.01
N LEU A 45 10.16 19.76 0.70
CA LEU A 45 10.45 18.37 1.05
C LEU A 45 9.37 17.79 1.96
N TRP A 46 8.93 18.53 2.98
CA TRP A 46 7.87 18.09 3.88
C TRP A 46 6.55 17.86 3.14
N GLU A 47 6.13 18.79 2.28
CA GLU A 47 4.90 18.66 1.49
C GLU A 47 4.95 17.43 0.56
N ARG A 48 6.10 17.19 -0.08
CA ARG A 48 6.31 16.00 -0.89
C ARG A 48 6.26 14.73 -0.05
N GLY A 49 6.87 14.73 1.14
CA GLY A 49 6.80 13.62 2.08
C GLY A 49 5.37 13.29 2.49
N GLU A 50 4.55 14.31 2.76
CA GLU A 50 3.13 14.15 3.09
C GLU A 50 2.33 13.52 1.95
N GLU A 51 2.59 13.93 0.70
CA GLU A 51 1.96 13.35 -0.48
C GLU A 51 2.32 11.87 -0.63
N LEU A 52 3.61 11.54 -0.55
CA LEU A 52 4.11 10.17 -0.66
C LEU A 52 3.57 9.28 0.47
N ALA A 53 3.50 9.80 1.70
CA ALA A 53 2.91 9.08 2.82
C ALA A 53 1.42 8.79 2.60
N ARG A 54 0.66 9.73 2.01
CA ARG A 54 -0.75 9.49 1.63
C ARG A 54 -0.87 8.40 0.58
N VAL A 55 0.00 8.39 -0.44
CA VAL A 55 0.04 7.34 -1.46
C VAL A 55 0.28 5.98 -0.80
N CYS A 56 1.32 5.88 0.03
CA CYS A 56 1.66 4.64 0.74
C CYS A 56 0.50 4.12 1.61
N ARG A 57 -0.19 5.01 2.35
CA ARG A 57 -1.34 4.62 3.17
C ARG A 57 -2.48 4.05 2.33
N ARG A 58 -2.83 4.69 1.21
CA ARG A 58 -3.91 4.19 0.33
C ARG A 58 -3.61 2.78 -0.17
N TRP A 59 -2.36 2.50 -0.52
CA TRP A 59 -1.94 1.15 -0.93
C TRP A 59 -2.11 0.12 0.19
N LEU A 60 -1.64 0.44 1.39
CA LEU A 60 -1.72 -0.47 2.54
C LEU A 60 -3.17 -0.71 2.98
N GLU A 61 -4.00 0.33 2.99
CA GLU A 61 -5.43 0.22 3.28
C GLU A 61 -6.14 -0.66 2.24
N GLY A 62 -5.85 -0.48 0.95
CA GLY A 62 -6.41 -1.31 -0.12
C GLY A 62 -5.97 -2.77 -0.02
N ALA A 63 -4.69 -3.03 0.31
CA ALA A 63 -4.19 -4.38 0.55
C ALA A 63 -4.88 -5.02 1.77
N ARG A 64 -5.08 -4.24 2.85
CA ARG A 64 -5.77 -4.72 4.05
C ARG A 64 -7.22 -5.09 3.77
N ALA A 65 -7.96 -4.23 3.05
CA ALA A 65 -9.35 -4.50 2.68
C ALA A 65 -9.49 -5.78 1.83
N ARG A 66 -8.57 -6.02 0.89
CA ARG A 66 -8.56 -7.26 0.09
C ARG A 66 -8.33 -8.50 0.96
N LEU A 67 -7.43 -8.43 1.93
CA LEU A 67 -7.18 -9.52 2.86
C LEU A 67 -8.40 -9.79 3.73
N ASP A 68 -9.00 -8.74 4.30
CA ASP A 68 -10.18 -8.86 5.15
C ASP A 68 -11.37 -9.46 4.37
N ALA A 69 -11.55 -9.08 3.10
CA ALA A 69 -12.58 -9.67 2.24
C ALA A 69 -12.33 -11.16 1.95
N ALA A 70 -11.08 -11.54 1.63
CA ALA A 70 -10.73 -12.94 1.39
C ALA A 70 -10.97 -13.83 2.63
N LEU A 71 -10.65 -13.31 3.82
CA LEU A 71 -10.89 -14.02 5.09
C LEU A 71 -12.39 -14.16 5.40
N ALA A 72 -13.21 -13.16 5.07
CA ALA A 72 -14.66 -13.22 5.24
C ALA A 72 -15.30 -14.27 4.32
N GLU A 73 -14.91 -14.31 3.05
CA GLU A 73 -15.38 -15.32 2.10
C GLU A 73 -15.01 -16.75 2.55
N GLU A 74 -13.81 -16.94 3.11
CA GLU A 74 -13.38 -18.25 3.65
C GLU A 74 -14.20 -18.66 4.88
N ALA A 75 -14.56 -17.71 5.75
CA ALA A 75 -15.40 -17.96 6.92
C ALA A 75 -16.85 -18.34 6.53
N GLU A 76 -17.43 -17.66 5.55
CA GLU A 76 -18.77 -17.98 5.02
C GLU A 76 -18.79 -19.34 4.29
N ALA A 77 -17.74 -19.66 3.53
CA ALA A 77 -17.59 -20.95 2.88
C ALA A 77 -17.44 -22.11 3.87
N GLY A 78 -16.75 -21.91 5.00
CA GLY A 78 -16.59 -22.91 6.06
C GLY A 78 -17.81 -23.07 6.98
N GLY A 79 -18.72 -22.09 7.00
CA GLY A 79 -19.95 -22.12 7.81
C GLY A 79 -21.09 -22.98 7.24
N SER A 80 -21.02 -23.37 5.95
CA SER A 80 -22.07 -24.13 5.28
C SER A 80 -22.00 -25.66 5.50
N GLU A 81 -20.91 -26.20 6.07
CA GLU A 81 -20.73 -27.65 6.28
C GLU A 81 -21.21 -28.17 7.66
N GLY A 82 -21.81 -27.31 8.50
CA GLY A 82 -22.14 -27.62 9.90
C GLY A 82 -23.62 -27.66 10.30
N SER A 83 -24.58 -27.61 9.36
CA SER A 83 -26.01 -27.67 9.68
C SER A 83 -26.67 -28.85 8.97
N GLY A 84 -26.56 -30.02 9.57
CA GLY A 84 -27.17 -31.25 9.09
C GLY A 84 -27.18 -32.30 10.19
N GLU A 85 -27.97 -32.08 11.24
CA GLU A 85 -28.48 -33.14 12.11
C GLU A 85 -29.87 -32.78 12.66
#